data_AF-Q9K5G0-F1
#
_entry.id   AF-Q9K5G0-F1
#
_cell.length_a   1.000
_cell.length_b   1.000
_cell.length_c   1.000
_cell.angle_alpha   90.00
_cell.angle_beta   90.00
_cell.angle_gamma   90.00
#
_symmetry.space_group_name_H-M   'P 1'
#
loop_
_entity.id
_entity.type
_entity.pdbx_description
1 polymer ?
#
loop_
_entity_poly.entity_id
_entity_poly.type
_entity_poly.pdbx_seq_one_letter_code
_entity_poly.pdbx_strand_id
1 'polypeptide(L)'
;CIGCHACSVTWKKTWTNRPGAEYMYFNNVETKPGIGYPKQWENQEKYKGGWELKNGEIQLKSGSKMKRLMNIFHNPDQPTIDDYFEPWNYDYETLTNSPQRKHQPVARPKSAITGEFIDKIEWGPNWEDDLAGGHITGLQDPNVKKMEEGIKTDFENVFMMYLPRICEHCMNPSCVSSCPSGAMYKREEDGIVLVDQNACRAWRFCVSSCPYKRVYLNLQTNKAEKCTMCFPRIEAGMPTICSETCVGRIRYIGVMLYDADKVKEAASAPNEKDLYESQLTVFLDPNDPEVAAEAKKQGIPEEWIKAAQESPIYKMIIDCASAA
;
A
#
# COMPACT_ATOMS: atom_id res chain seq x y z
N CYS A 1 16.83 6.55 2.01
CA CYS A 1 15.78 6.92 1.03
C CYS A 1 15.90 8.40 0.75
N ILE A 2 15.78 8.84 -0.52
CA ILE A 2 15.96 10.26 -0.91
C ILE A 2 14.65 10.99 -1.27
N GLY A 3 13.49 10.39 -1.00
CA GLY A 3 12.20 11.06 -1.21
C GLY A 3 11.80 11.39 -2.65
N CYS A 4 12.61 11.12 -3.68
CA CYS A 4 12.43 11.69 -5.03
C CYS A 4 11.14 11.36 -5.84
N HIS A 5 10.23 10.52 -5.34
CA HIS A 5 9.00 10.08 -6.04
C HIS A 5 9.14 9.44 -7.44
N ALA A 6 10.36 9.21 -7.95
CA ALA A 6 10.57 8.59 -9.28
C ALA A 6 9.82 7.25 -9.43
N CYS A 7 9.86 6.44 -8.37
CA CYS A 7 9.15 5.17 -8.29
C CYS A 7 7.61 5.31 -8.35
N SER A 8 7.05 6.41 -7.85
CA SER A 8 5.61 6.70 -7.90
C SER A 8 5.19 7.10 -9.31
N VAL A 9 6.00 7.94 -9.96
CA VAL A 9 5.73 8.44 -11.32
C VAL A 9 5.78 7.32 -12.36
N THR A 10 6.82 6.49 -12.35
CA THR A 10 6.97 5.39 -13.33
C THR A 10 5.84 4.37 -13.18
N TRP A 11 5.46 4.07 -11.94
CA TRP A 11 4.31 3.21 -11.67
C TRP A 11 3.00 3.83 -12.17
N LYS A 12 2.77 5.11 -11.84
CA LYS A 12 1.57 5.86 -12.25
C LYS A 12 1.39 5.85 -13.76
N LYS A 13 2.46 6.16 -14.50
CA LYS A 13 2.46 6.19 -15.97
C LYS A 13 2.21 4.82 -16.59
N THR A 14 2.64 3.74 -15.94
CA THR A 14 2.46 2.39 -16.48
C THR A 14 1.08 1.82 -16.18
N TRP A 15 0.58 1.98 -14.95
CA TRP A 15 -0.54 1.17 -14.46
C TRP A 15 -1.83 1.95 -14.15
N THR A 16 -1.72 3.20 -13.71
CA THR A 16 -2.86 3.98 -13.16
C THR A 16 -3.03 5.35 -13.81
N ASN A 17 -2.72 5.46 -15.10
CA ASN A 17 -2.94 6.65 -15.95
C ASN A 17 -4.29 6.62 -16.69
N ARG A 18 -5.19 5.70 -16.32
CA ARG A 18 -6.50 5.48 -16.94
C ARG A 18 -7.60 6.26 -16.24
N PRO A 19 -8.75 6.51 -16.90
CA PRO A 19 -9.87 7.16 -16.25
C PRO A 19 -10.41 6.38 -15.04
N GLY A 20 -10.78 7.11 -14.00
CA GLY A 20 -11.20 6.58 -12.69
C GLY A 20 -10.05 6.09 -11.80
N ALA A 21 -8.82 6.05 -12.30
CA ALA A 21 -7.61 5.65 -11.56
C ALA A 21 -6.64 6.83 -11.29
N GLU A 22 -7.04 8.06 -11.60
CA GLU A 22 -6.21 9.27 -11.52
C GLU A 22 -5.76 9.56 -10.09
N TYR A 23 -6.61 9.26 -9.10
CA TYR A 23 -6.25 9.38 -7.70
C TYR A 23 -5.42 8.17 -7.21
N MET A 24 -5.34 7.06 -7.93
CA MET A 24 -4.66 5.85 -7.43
C MET A 24 -3.14 5.96 -7.54
N TYR A 25 -2.47 5.85 -6.40
CA TYR A 25 -1.02 5.72 -6.30
C TYR A 25 -0.68 4.37 -5.65
N PHE A 26 -0.61 3.31 -6.47
CA PHE A 26 -0.23 1.97 -6.00
C PHE A 26 1.15 1.96 -5.33
N ASN A 27 2.03 2.86 -5.78
CA ASN A 27 3.26 3.24 -5.09
C ASN A 27 3.19 4.74 -4.82
N ASN A 28 3.31 5.14 -3.55
CA ASN A 28 3.53 6.53 -3.16
C ASN A 28 4.65 6.62 -2.13
N VAL A 29 5.17 7.84 -1.97
CA VAL A 29 6.13 8.19 -0.93
C VAL A 29 5.45 9.22 -0.04
N GLU A 30 5.70 9.13 1.26
CA GLU A 30 5.16 10.02 2.28
C GLU A 30 6.32 10.58 3.08
N THR A 31 6.27 11.86 3.42
CA THR A 31 7.17 12.44 4.41
C THR A 31 6.59 12.20 5.80
N LYS A 32 7.47 11.81 6.72
CA LYS A 32 7.15 11.58 8.13
C LYS A 32 7.94 12.55 9.00
N PRO A 33 7.33 13.11 10.06
CA PRO A 33 5.94 12.92 10.48
C PRO A 33 4.88 13.50 9.53
N GLY A 34 3.76 12.79 9.36
CA GLY A 34 2.65 13.19 8.47
C GLY A 34 1.48 12.21 8.47
N ILE A 35 0.28 12.66 8.10
CA ILE A 35 -0.93 11.80 8.10
C ILE A 35 -1.00 10.87 6.89
N GLY A 36 -0.23 11.13 5.84
CA GLY A 36 0.02 10.22 4.73
C GLY A 36 -1.14 10.07 3.75
N TYR A 37 -1.12 8.98 2.97
CA TYR A 37 -2.03 8.76 1.85
C TYR A 37 -2.73 7.38 1.90
N PRO A 38 -4.08 7.33 2.02
CA PRO A 38 -4.99 8.43 2.35
C PRO A 38 -4.71 9.02 3.74
N LYS A 39 -5.31 10.18 4.03
CA LYS A 39 -5.19 10.89 5.30
C LYS A 39 -5.45 9.94 6.48
N GLN A 40 -4.48 9.87 7.40
CA GLN A 40 -4.49 9.06 8.62
C GLN A 40 -4.65 7.56 8.36
N TRP A 41 -4.13 7.01 7.26
CA TRP A 41 -4.30 5.59 6.91
C TRP A 41 -3.86 4.61 8.02
N GLU A 42 -2.92 5.00 8.88
CA GLU A 42 -2.43 4.23 10.03
C GLU A 42 -3.41 4.19 11.21
N ASN A 43 -4.39 5.10 11.25
CA ASN A 43 -5.40 5.16 12.31
C ASN A 43 -6.45 4.06 12.12
N GLN A 44 -6.17 2.86 12.66
CA GLN A 44 -7.10 1.74 12.58
C GLN A 44 -8.31 1.88 13.51
N GLU A 45 -8.33 2.85 14.41
CA GLU A 45 -9.56 3.19 15.14
C GLU A 45 -10.57 3.90 14.25
N LYS A 46 -10.10 4.68 13.26
CA LYS A 46 -10.93 5.29 12.21
C LYS A 46 -11.34 4.26 11.17
N TYR A 47 -10.37 3.57 10.56
CA TYR A 47 -10.63 2.80 9.33
C TYR A 47 -10.85 1.30 9.53
N LYS A 48 -10.69 0.77 10.74
CA LYS A 48 -10.94 -0.64 11.09
C LYS A 48 -10.26 -1.65 10.15
N GLY A 49 -9.05 -1.32 9.67
CA GLY A 49 -8.25 -2.19 8.81
C GLY A 49 -7.46 -3.24 9.60
N GLY A 50 -7.13 -4.35 8.96
CA GLY A 50 -6.32 -5.44 9.51
C GLY A 50 -7.10 -6.42 10.39
N TRP A 51 -6.35 -7.07 11.27
CA TRP A 51 -6.80 -8.15 12.16
C TRP A 51 -6.74 -7.71 13.61
N GLU A 52 -7.55 -8.31 14.47
CA GLU A 52 -7.47 -8.23 15.92
C GLU A 52 -7.60 -9.64 16.51
N LEU A 53 -6.92 -9.89 17.62
CA LEU A 53 -7.06 -11.13 18.37
C LEU A 53 -8.21 -10.96 19.38
N LYS A 54 -9.26 -11.78 19.29
CA LYS A 54 -10.35 -11.84 20.27
C LYS A 54 -10.57 -13.29 20.70
N ASN A 55 -10.56 -13.53 22.01
CA ASN A 55 -10.76 -14.86 22.60
C ASN A 55 -9.81 -15.94 22.03
N GLY A 56 -8.57 -15.57 21.71
CA GLY A 56 -7.59 -16.47 21.12
C GLY A 56 -7.76 -16.74 19.61
N GLU A 57 -8.75 -16.12 18.96
CA GLU A 57 -8.94 -16.23 17.51
C GLU A 57 -8.73 -14.87 16.82
N ILE A 58 -8.01 -14.90 15.69
CA ILE A 58 -7.87 -13.73 14.84
C ILE A 58 -9.16 -13.48 14.05
N GLN A 59 -9.61 -12.23 14.07
CA GLN A 59 -10.75 -11.78 13.29
C GLN A 59 -10.48 -10.41 12.68
N LEU A 60 -11.19 -10.08 11.60
CA LEU A 60 -11.04 -8.79 10.95
C LEU A 60 -11.53 -7.66 11.87
N LYS A 61 -10.78 -6.55 11.97
CA LYS A 61 -11.18 -5.37 12.77
C LYS A 61 -12.49 -4.74 12.28
N SER A 62 -12.83 -4.91 11.00
CA SER A 62 -14.14 -4.54 10.44
C SER A 62 -15.33 -5.33 11.04
N GLY A 63 -15.05 -6.38 11.82
CA GLY A 63 -16.02 -7.25 12.47
C GLY A 63 -16.37 -8.51 11.68
N SER A 64 -17.36 -9.26 12.17
CA SER A 64 -17.74 -10.58 11.65
C SER A 64 -18.33 -10.55 10.23
N LYS A 65 -18.46 -11.72 9.60
CA LYS A 65 -19.13 -11.87 8.29
C LYS A 65 -20.55 -11.29 8.30
N MET A 66 -21.31 -11.51 9.39
CA MET A 66 -22.67 -10.98 9.55
C MET A 66 -22.68 -9.44 9.62
N LYS A 67 -21.78 -8.84 10.42
CA LYS A 67 -21.69 -7.37 10.51
C LYS A 67 -21.37 -6.75 9.14
N ARG A 68 -20.48 -7.36 8.35
CA ARG A 68 -20.19 -6.88 6.99
C ARG A 68 -21.38 -7.03 6.06
N LEU A 69 -22.11 -8.15 6.13
CA LEU A 69 -23.30 -8.35 5.31
C LEU A 69 -24.39 -7.32 5.63
N MET A 70 -24.61 -6.98 6.90
CA MET A 70 -25.55 -5.92 7.30
C MET A 70 -25.14 -4.53 6.79
N ASN A 71 -23.84 -4.30 6.60
CA ASN A 71 -23.29 -3.04 6.08
C ASN A 71 -23.01 -3.09 4.57
N ILE A 72 -23.57 -4.06 3.82
CA ILE A 72 -23.27 -4.21 2.39
C ILE A 72 -23.71 -3.02 1.54
N PHE A 73 -24.78 -2.32 1.96
CA PHE A 73 -25.30 -1.14 1.27
C PHE A 73 -24.57 0.15 1.67
N HIS A 74 -23.89 0.15 2.82
CA HIS A 74 -23.14 1.30 3.32
C HIS A 74 -22.02 0.82 4.24
N ASN A 75 -20.78 0.91 3.76
CA ASN A 75 -19.60 0.60 4.54
C ASN A 75 -19.15 1.87 5.31
N PRO A 76 -19.36 1.96 6.64
CA PRO A 76 -19.06 3.16 7.40
C PRO A 76 -17.54 3.42 7.54
N ASP A 77 -16.72 2.39 7.34
CA ASP A 77 -15.26 2.46 7.52
C ASP A 77 -14.53 2.80 6.20
N GLN A 78 -15.27 3.02 5.11
CA GLN A 78 -14.70 3.25 3.78
C GLN A 78 -14.10 4.67 3.67
N PRO A 79 -12.81 4.81 3.30
CA PRO A 79 -12.25 6.12 2.97
C PRO A 79 -13.00 6.77 1.80
N THR A 80 -13.28 8.06 1.92
CA THR A 80 -13.91 8.87 0.87
C THR A 80 -12.86 9.44 -0.08
N ILE A 81 -13.30 10.05 -1.18
CA ILE A 81 -12.36 10.71 -2.11
C ILE A 81 -11.58 11.85 -1.43
N ASP A 82 -12.20 12.55 -0.47
CA ASP A 82 -11.58 13.65 0.26
C ASP A 82 -10.54 13.20 1.29
N ASP A 83 -10.61 11.93 1.73
CA ASP A 83 -9.52 11.29 2.48
C ASP A 83 -8.28 11.07 1.60
N TYR A 84 -8.45 10.95 0.28
CA TYR A 84 -7.37 10.96 -0.70
C TYR A 84 -7.14 12.40 -1.17
N PHE A 85 -7.71 12.77 -2.32
CA PHE A 85 -7.82 14.11 -2.87
C PHE A 85 -8.78 14.07 -4.07
N GLU A 86 -9.40 15.19 -4.41
CA GLU A 86 -10.10 15.35 -5.68
C GLU A 86 -9.05 15.43 -6.81
N PRO A 87 -8.95 14.44 -7.73
CA PRO A 87 -8.00 14.52 -8.82
C PRO A 87 -8.38 15.66 -9.78
N TRP A 88 -7.38 16.40 -10.27
CA TRP A 88 -7.58 17.52 -11.17
C TRP A 88 -6.65 17.47 -12.38
N ASN A 89 -7.04 18.18 -13.43
CA ASN A 89 -6.18 18.55 -14.56
C ASN A 89 -6.29 20.08 -14.79
N TYR A 90 -5.55 20.64 -15.74
CA TYR A 90 -5.63 22.07 -16.06
C TYR A 90 -6.18 22.29 -17.46
N ASP A 91 -6.91 23.40 -17.63
CA ASP A 91 -7.38 23.89 -18.93
C ASP A 91 -6.23 24.53 -19.72
N TYR A 92 -5.33 23.69 -20.23
CA TYR A 92 -4.17 24.16 -21.00
C TYR A 92 -4.57 24.77 -22.36
N GLU A 93 -5.69 24.35 -22.94
CA GLU A 93 -6.19 24.88 -24.22
C GLU A 93 -6.52 26.38 -24.14
N THR A 94 -6.92 26.86 -22.96
CA THR A 94 -7.12 28.29 -22.71
C THR A 94 -5.85 29.10 -22.99
N LEU A 95 -4.65 28.52 -22.82
CA LEU A 95 -3.39 29.23 -23.08
C LEU A 95 -3.11 29.43 -24.57
N THR A 96 -3.59 28.54 -25.44
CA THR A 96 -3.32 28.58 -26.89
C THR A 96 -4.49 29.14 -27.69
N ASN A 97 -5.72 28.96 -27.20
CA ASN A 97 -6.95 29.25 -27.96
C ASN A 97 -7.67 30.52 -27.46
N SER A 98 -7.16 31.18 -26.42
CA SER A 98 -7.80 32.41 -25.90
C SER A 98 -7.76 33.54 -26.93
N PRO A 99 -8.89 34.24 -27.17
CA PRO A 99 -8.89 35.43 -28.00
C PRO A 99 -8.13 36.57 -27.29
N GLN A 100 -7.81 37.63 -28.05
CA GLN A 100 -7.17 38.82 -27.50
C GLN A 100 -8.01 39.42 -26.36
N ARG A 101 -7.40 39.60 -25.20
CA ARG A 101 -8.02 40.12 -23.98
C ARG A 101 -7.05 41.04 -23.23
N LYS A 102 -7.58 41.83 -22.29
CA LYS A 102 -6.79 42.76 -21.45
C LYS A 102 -5.89 42.03 -20.44
N HIS A 103 -6.29 40.85 -19.99
CA HIS A 103 -5.57 40.06 -18.99
C HIS A 103 -5.02 38.78 -19.63
N GLN A 104 -3.84 38.38 -19.15
CA GLN A 104 -3.18 37.16 -19.60
C GLN A 104 -4.05 35.92 -19.28
N PRO A 105 -4.26 35.00 -20.25
CA PRO A 105 -4.97 33.76 -19.97
C PRO A 105 -4.17 32.89 -18.99
N VAL A 106 -4.89 32.18 -18.11
CA VAL A 106 -4.32 31.24 -17.15
C VAL A 106 -5.03 29.90 -17.26
N ALA A 107 -4.27 28.81 -17.16
CA ALA A 107 -4.83 27.46 -17.12
C ALA A 107 -5.38 27.20 -15.72
N ARG A 108 -6.71 27.24 -15.58
CA ARG A 108 -7.39 26.96 -14.30
C ARG A 108 -7.51 25.45 -14.07
N PRO A 109 -7.49 24.98 -12.82
CA PRO A 109 -7.72 23.56 -12.53
C PRO A 109 -9.19 23.19 -12.78
N LYS A 110 -9.39 22.00 -13.32
CA LYS A 110 -10.68 21.33 -13.51
C LYS A 110 -10.66 19.98 -12.81
N SER A 111 -11.74 19.65 -12.14
CA SER A 111 -11.94 18.35 -11.53
C SER A 111 -11.92 17.26 -12.60
N ALA A 112 -11.14 16.21 -12.38
CA ALA A 112 -11.18 15.01 -13.19
C ALA A 112 -12.41 14.14 -12.89
N ILE A 113 -13.15 14.45 -11.81
CA ILE A 113 -14.39 13.75 -11.42
C ILE A 113 -15.60 14.44 -12.03
N THR A 114 -15.74 15.75 -11.82
CA THR A 114 -16.94 16.50 -12.22
C THR A 114 -16.79 17.23 -13.56
N GLY A 115 -15.56 17.49 -14.00
CA GLY A 115 -15.26 18.34 -15.17
C GLY A 115 -15.37 19.85 -14.90
N GLU A 116 -15.87 20.23 -13.73
CA GLU A 116 -16.05 21.63 -13.33
C GLU A 116 -14.74 22.28 -12.92
N PHE A 117 -14.68 23.61 -13.00
CA PHE A 117 -13.53 24.37 -12.51
C PHE A 117 -13.44 24.29 -10.99
N ILE A 118 -12.21 24.13 -10.50
CA ILE A 118 -11.89 24.18 -9.07
C ILE A 118 -11.40 25.59 -8.74
N ASP A 119 -11.98 26.24 -7.75
CA ASP A 119 -11.56 27.58 -7.34
C ASP A 119 -10.21 27.56 -6.61
N LYS A 120 -10.00 26.57 -5.75
CA LYS A 120 -8.75 26.37 -5.02
C LYS A 120 -8.49 24.88 -4.81
N ILE A 121 -7.28 24.44 -5.15
CA ILE A 121 -6.80 23.10 -4.78
C ILE A 121 -6.45 23.13 -3.30
N GLU A 122 -7.09 22.28 -2.51
CA GLU A 122 -6.92 22.25 -1.05
C GLU A 122 -6.06 21.08 -0.56
N TRP A 123 -5.89 20.04 -1.37
CA TRP A 123 -5.12 18.86 -1.00
C TRP A 123 -4.57 18.11 -2.22
N GLY A 124 -3.63 17.20 -1.98
CA GLY A 124 -3.03 16.34 -2.99
C GLY A 124 -2.39 15.09 -2.38
N PRO A 125 -1.96 14.13 -3.22
CA PRO A 125 -1.44 12.84 -2.76
C PRO A 125 -0.08 12.91 -2.05
N ASN A 126 0.60 14.06 -2.14
CA ASN A 126 1.87 14.35 -1.48
C ASN A 126 1.87 15.78 -0.90
N TRP A 127 0.77 16.18 -0.28
CA TRP A 127 0.60 17.56 0.23
C TRP A 127 1.55 17.91 1.38
N GLU A 128 2.03 16.90 2.09
CA GLU A 128 2.88 17.02 3.30
C GLU A 128 4.37 16.84 2.99
N ASP A 129 4.77 16.94 1.72
CA ASP A 129 6.15 16.79 1.27
C ASP A 129 7.10 17.71 2.04
N ASP A 130 8.30 17.22 2.36
CA ASP A 130 9.33 17.96 3.11
C ASP A 130 8.81 18.79 4.31
N LEU A 131 7.90 18.18 5.10
CA LEU A 131 7.25 18.77 6.29
C LEU A 131 6.33 19.97 6.00
N ALA A 132 5.89 20.15 4.76
CA ALA A 132 4.89 21.15 4.41
C ALA A 132 3.61 20.94 5.26
N GLY A 133 3.26 21.95 6.06
CA GLY A 133 2.12 21.84 6.99
C GLY A 133 2.35 20.91 8.18
N GLY A 134 3.58 20.45 8.45
CA GLY A 134 3.90 19.49 9.53
C GLY A 134 3.51 19.97 10.93
N HIS A 135 3.49 21.27 11.17
CA HIS A 135 2.99 21.86 12.43
C HIS A 135 1.47 21.67 12.63
N ILE A 136 0.72 21.38 11.56
CA ILE A 136 -0.74 21.14 11.58
C ILE A 136 -1.03 19.64 11.56
N THR A 137 -0.47 18.93 10.57
CA THR A 137 -0.79 17.51 10.31
C THR A 137 0.21 16.55 10.94
N GLY A 138 1.47 16.94 11.14
CA GLY A 138 2.48 16.10 11.77
C GLY A 138 2.14 15.71 13.21
N LEU A 139 1.49 16.60 13.97
CA LEU A 139 0.95 16.29 15.30
C LEU A 139 -0.20 15.27 15.28
N GLN A 140 -0.83 15.08 14.11
CA GLN A 140 -1.89 14.11 13.91
C GLN A 140 -1.37 12.74 13.46
N ASP A 141 -0.08 12.61 13.14
CA ASP A 141 0.54 11.34 12.79
C ASP A 141 0.39 10.34 13.96
N PRO A 142 -0.24 9.17 13.75
CA PRO A 142 -0.46 8.18 14.81
C PRO A 142 0.81 7.70 15.50
N ASN A 143 1.97 7.74 14.83
CA ASN A 143 3.26 7.37 15.41
C ASN A 143 3.82 8.48 16.30
N VAL A 144 3.56 9.75 15.93
CA VAL A 144 3.92 10.92 16.73
C VAL A 144 3.08 11.00 18.00
N LYS A 145 1.77 10.79 17.93
CA LYS A 145 0.88 10.86 19.12
C LYS A 145 1.31 9.92 20.24
N LYS A 146 2.04 8.84 19.92
CA LYS A 146 2.54 7.86 20.88
C LYS A 146 3.87 8.26 21.55
N MET A 147 4.64 9.20 20.98
CA MET A 147 5.88 9.67 21.60
C MET A 147 5.59 10.90 22.47
N GLU A 148 6.27 11.06 23.60
CA GLU A 148 6.10 12.20 24.52
C GLU A 148 6.11 13.56 23.77
N GLU A 149 5.24 14.47 24.20
CA GLU A 149 4.86 15.70 23.48
C GLU A 149 6.00 16.71 23.29
N GLY A 150 7.15 16.53 23.93
CA GLY A 150 8.19 17.56 24.08
C GLY A 150 9.19 17.77 22.93
N ILE A 151 9.23 16.92 21.89
CA ILE A 151 10.36 16.92 20.92
C ILE A 151 10.01 17.56 19.55
N LYS A 152 8.73 17.83 19.24
CA LYS A 152 8.31 17.79 17.82
C LYS A 152 8.12 19.11 17.10
N THR A 153 8.27 20.25 17.78
CA THR A 153 8.02 21.57 17.15
C THR A 153 9.13 22.58 17.36
N ASP A 154 10.16 22.25 18.14
CA ASP A 154 11.34 23.11 18.25
C ASP A 154 12.15 22.98 16.96
N PHE A 155 12.48 24.13 16.34
CA PHE A 155 13.20 24.18 15.07
C PHE A 155 14.53 23.39 15.12
N GLU A 156 15.19 23.39 16.27
CA GLU A 156 16.45 22.68 16.52
C GLU A 156 16.29 21.15 16.55
N ASN A 157 15.07 20.65 16.79
CA ASN A 157 14.73 19.23 16.88
C ASN A 157 13.91 18.74 15.67
N VAL A 158 13.87 19.52 14.58
CA VAL A 158 13.17 19.14 13.36
C VAL A 158 13.85 17.91 12.74
N PHE A 159 13.06 16.87 12.50
CA PHE A 159 13.48 15.70 11.76
C PHE A 159 12.45 15.36 10.68
N MET A 160 12.91 14.72 9.61
CA MET A 160 12.04 14.12 8.62
C MET A 160 12.61 12.81 8.09
N MET A 161 11.74 11.94 7.63
CA MET A 161 12.11 10.74 6.89
C MET A 161 11.11 10.47 5.77
N TYR A 162 11.55 9.76 4.74
CA TYR A 162 10.70 9.37 3.62
C TYR A 162 10.27 7.91 3.74
N LEU A 163 8.97 7.68 3.60
CA LEU A 163 8.33 6.38 3.68
C LEU A 163 7.70 6.03 2.32
N PRO A 164 8.46 5.44 1.38
CA PRO A 164 7.93 4.87 0.16
C PRO A 164 7.20 3.56 0.48
N ARG A 165 5.93 3.41 0.08
CA ARG A 165 5.19 2.16 0.30
C ARG A 165 4.39 1.70 -0.91
N ILE A 166 4.17 0.40 -0.96
CA ILE A 166 3.36 -0.32 -1.95
C ILE A 166 2.40 -1.25 -1.21
N CYS A 167 1.70 -2.14 -1.92
CA CYS A 167 1.03 -3.25 -1.26
C CYS A 167 2.07 -4.21 -0.68
N GLU A 168 1.85 -4.68 0.54
CA GLU A 168 2.75 -5.62 1.22
C GLU A 168 2.60 -7.08 0.74
N HIS A 169 1.63 -7.38 -0.13
CA HIS A 169 1.36 -8.75 -0.63
C HIS A 169 1.38 -9.82 0.48
N CYS A 170 0.74 -9.50 1.62
CA CYS A 170 0.81 -10.20 2.89
C CYS A 170 0.64 -11.74 2.79
N MET A 171 1.21 -12.48 3.74
CA MET A 171 0.92 -13.91 3.95
C MET A 171 -0.49 -14.13 4.50
N ASN A 172 -0.97 -13.24 5.39
CA ASN A 172 -2.35 -13.22 5.91
C ASN A 172 -3.12 -11.95 5.49
N PRO A 173 -3.50 -11.81 4.20
CA PRO A 173 -4.06 -10.57 3.66
C PRO A 173 -5.52 -10.35 4.09
N SER A 174 -5.76 -9.33 4.94
CA SER A 174 -7.11 -8.94 5.37
C SER A 174 -8.03 -8.54 4.21
N CYS A 175 -7.48 -8.00 3.13
CA CYS A 175 -8.24 -7.64 1.93
C CYS A 175 -8.84 -8.86 1.21
N VAL A 176 -8.15 -10.00 1.22
CA VAL A 176 -8.66 -11.29 0.70
C VAL A 176 -9.81 -11.77 1.59
N SER A 177 -9.58 -11.85 2.90
CA SER A 177 -10.55 -12.38 3.86
C SER A 177 -11.82 -11.53 4.03
N SER A 178 -11.74 -10.24 3.69
CA SER A 178 -12.88 -9.32 3.76
C SER A 178 -13.75 -9.30 2.51
N CYS A 179 -13.24 -9.77 1.36
CA CYS A 179 -13.94 -9.71 0.07
C CYS A 179 -15.14 -10.69 0.03
N PRO A 180 -16.41 -10.22 -0.01
CA PRO A 180 -17.56 -11.11 0.01
C PRO A 180 -17.70 -11.98 -1.24
N SER A 181 -17.22 -11.51 -2.40
CA SER A 181 -17.29 -12.24 -3.66
C SER A 181 -16.12 -13.20 -3.89
N GLY A 182 -15.13 -13.24 -3.00
CA GLY A 182 -13.92 -14.05 -3.20
C GLY A 182 -13.05 -13.61 -4.38
N ALA A 183 -13.21 -12.38 -4.88
CA ALA A 183 -12.49 -11.90 -6.07
C ALA A 183 -11.01 -11.55 -5.80
N MET A 184 -10.60 -11.52 -4.53
CA MET A 184 -9.20 -11.32 -4.15
C MET A 184 -8.59 -12.67 -3.79
N TYR A 185 -7.37 -12.90 -4.25
CA TYR A 185 -6.64 -14.15 -4.04
C TYR A 185 -5.14 -13.88 -3.97
N LYS A 186 -4.40 -14.79 -3.33
CA LYS A 186 -2.95 -14.84 -3.36
C LYS A 186 -2.56 -15.94 -4.34
N ARG A 187 -1.71 -15.61 -5.31
CA ARG A 187 -1.15 -16.60 -6.25
C ARG A 187 -0.25 -17.57 -5.49
N GLU A 188 -0.29 -18.83 -5.87
CA GLU A 188 0.39 -19.92 -5.18
C GLU A 188 1.88 -19.93 -5.52
N GLU A 189 2.20 -19.66 -6.78
CA GLU A 189 3.53 -19.75 -7.35
C GLU A 189 4.49 -18.62 -6.94
N ASP A 190 3.99 -17.44 -6.60
CA ASP A 190 4.81 -16.25 -6.32
C ASP A 190 4.31 -15.41 -5.13
N GLY A 191 3.18 -15.79 -4.52
CA GLY A 191 2.59 -15.07 -3.40
C GLY A 191 2.01 -13.70 -3.75
N ILE A 192 1.87 -13.33 -5.03
CA ILE A 192 1.32 -12.04 -5.42
C ILE A 192 -0.19 -12.02 -5.18
N VAL A 193 -0.64 -11.18 -4.24
CA VAL A 193 -2.07 -10.89 -4.03
C VAL A 193 -2.65 -10.04 -5.17
N LEU A 194 -3.69 -10.52 -5.85
CA LEU A 194 -4.37 -9.84 -6.96
C LEU A 194 -5.87 -9.68 -6.73
N VAL A 195 -6.51 -8.94 -7.64
CA VAL A 195 -7.97 -8.80 -7.75
C VAL A 195 -8.39 -9.28 -9.12
N ASP A 196 -9.21 -10.32 -9.17
CA ASP A 196 -9.89 -10.72 -10.40
C ASP A 196 -10.89 -9.63 -10.80
N GLN A 197 -10.57 -8.93 -11.89
CA GLN A 197 -11.41 -7.85 -12.41
C GLN A 197 -12.74 -8.36 -12.96
N ASN A 198 -12.87 -9.62 -13.37
CA ASN A 198 -14.13 -10.21 -13.83
C ASN A 198 -15.03 -10.62 -12.66
N ALA A 199 -14.45 -11.23 -11.62
CA ALA A 199 -15.18 -11.64 -10.42
C ALA A 199 -15.50 -10.48 -9.47
N CYS A 200 -14.76 -9.35 -9.54
CA CYS A 200 -15.00 -8.21 -8.67
C CYS A 200 -16.41 -7.63 -8.85
N ARG A 201 -17.14 -7.53 -7.73
CA ARG A 201 -18.51 -6.99 -7.63
C ARG A 201 -18.60 -5.68 -6.85
N ALA A 202 -17.50 -4.93 -6.73
CA ALA A 202 -17.51 -3.60 -6.13
C ALA A 202 -18.00 -3.51 -4.66
N TRP A 203 -17.90 -4.59 -3.89
CA TRP A 203 -18.36 -4.57 -2.48
C TRP A 203 -17.54 -3.66 -1.55
N ARG A 204 -16.37 -3.19 -2.01
CA ARG A 204 -15.51 -2.17 -1.35
C ARG A 204 -15.00 -2.48 0.06
N PHE A 205 -15.40 -3.57 0.72
CA PHE A 205 -14.86 -3.97 2.03
C PHE A 205 -13.35 -4.19 2.05
N CYS A 206 -12.79 -4.64 0.93
CA CYS A 206 -11.34 -4.82 0.80
C CYS A 206 -10.55 -3.50 0.89
N VAL A 207 -11.18 -2.36 0.57
CA VAL A 207 -10.58 -1.02 0.68
C VAL A 207 -10.39 -0.65 2.16
N SER A 208 -11.45 -0.72 2.96
CA SER A 208 -11.37 -0.39 4.39
C SER A 208 -10.54 -1.43 5.17
N SER A 209 -10.71 -2.71 4.84
CA SER A 209 -10.06 -3.82 5.55
C SER A 209 -8.54 -3.88 5.37
N CYS A 210 -7.99 -3.36 4.28
CA CYS A 210 -6.54 -3.23 4.15
C CYS A 210 -6.01 -2.20 5.17
N PRO A 211 -5.19 -2.59 6.16
CA PRO A 211 -4.67 -1.65 7.16
C PRO A 211 -3.75 -0.62 6.52
N TYR A 212 -3.09 -0.99 5.41
CA TYR A 212 -2.19 -0.12 4.65
C TYR A 212 -2.88 0.79 3.64
N LYS A 213 -4.20 0.61 3.43
CA LYS A 213 -5.01 1.32 2.42
C LYS A 213 -4.43 1.26 1.00
N ARG A 214 -3.96 0.06 0.63
CA ARG A 214 -3.32 -0.24 -0.66
C ARG A 214 -4.25 -0.85 -1.71
N VAL A 215 -5.54 -0.81 -1.43
CA VAL A 215 -6.62 -1.17 -2.35
C VAL A 215 -7.40 0.10 -2.63
N TYR A 216 -7.59 0.41 -3.91
CA TYR A 216 -8.30 1.59 -4.39
C TYR A 216 -9.55 1.15 -5.16
N LEU A 217 -10.53 2.04 -5.31
CA LEU A 217 -11.74 1.80 -6.10
C LEU A 217 -11.64 2.60 -7.38
N ASN A 218 -11.70 1.95 -8.54
CA ASN A 218 -11.75 2.68 -9.80
C ASN A 218 -13.10 3.39 -9.91
N LEU A 219 -13.08 4.72 -9.98
CA LEU A 219 -14.30 5.54 -9.97
C LEU A 219 -15.13 5.35 -11.25
N GLN A 220 -14.50 4.91 -12.35
CA GLN A 220 -15.17 4.64 -13.61
C GLN A 220 -15.68 3.20 -13.69
N THR A 221 -14.82 2.21 -13.43
CA THR A 221 -15.20 0.79 -13.58
C THR A 221 -15.91 0.22 -12.36
N ASN A 222 -15.91 0.96 -11.24
CA ASN A 222 -16.38 0.53 -9.92
C ASN A 222 -15.70 -0.73 -9.39
N LYS A 223 -14.53 -1.12 -9.88
CA LYS A 223 -13.81 -2.32 -9.42
C LYS A 223 -12.66 -1.94 -8.52
N ALA A 224 -12.35 -2.82 -7.57
CA ALA A 224 -11.18 -2.67 -6.73
C ALA A 224 -9.92 -2.93 -7.56
N GLU A 225 -8.94 -2.05 -7.45
CA GLU A 225 -7.62 -2.21 -8.04
C GLU A 225 -6.54 -1.99 -6.99
N LYS A 226 -5.37 -2.62 -7.17
CA LYS A 226 -4.24 -2.53 -6.23
C LYS A 226 -2.93 -2.77 -6.98
N CYS A 227 -1.82 -2.49 -6.30
CA CYS A 227 -0.49 -2.92 -6.75
C CYS A 227 -0.51 -4.40 -7.15
N THR A 228 -0.05 -4.68 -8.36
CA THR A 228 0.01 -6.01 -8.97
C THR A 228 1.39 -6.65 -8.83
N MET A 229 2.29 -6.05 -8.02
CA MET A 229 3.71 -6.40 -7.93
C MET A 229 4.40 -6.48 -9.30
N CYS A 230 3.90 -5.77 -10.31
CA CYS A 230 4.34 -5.93 -11.70
C CYS A 230 4.41 -7.41 -12.13
N PHE A 231 3.43 -8.24 -11.79
CA PHE A 231 3.48 -9.68 -12.06
C PHE A 231 3.89 -10.05 -13.50
N PRO A 232 3.50 -9.33 -14.59
CA PRO A 232 3.96 -9.68 -15.93
C PRO A 232 5.49 -9.57 -16.12
N ARG A 233 6.15 -8.73 -15.31
CA ARG A 233 7.61 -8.61 -15.26
C ARG A 233 8.22 -9.70 -14.37
N ILE A 234 7.64 -9.94 -13.21
CA ILE A 234 8.11 -10.96 -12.26
C ILE A 234 8.05 -12.36 -12.87
N GLU A 235 6.99 -12.68 -13.62
CA GLU A 235 6.85 -13.94 -14.37
C GLU A 235 8.00 -14.16 -15.37
N ALA A 236 8.64 -13.09 -15.85
CA ALA A 236 9.78 -13.13 -16.74
C ALA A 236 11.13 -12.94 -16.02
N GLY A 237 11.17 -13.01 -14.69
CA GLY A 237 12.37 -12.79 -13.88
C GLY A 237 12.86 -11.34 -13.86
N MET A 238 12.04 -10.38 -14.31
CA MET A 238 12.38 -8.96 -14.31
C MET A 238 11.94 -8.28 -13.02
N PRO A 239 12.68 -7.27 -12.53
CA PRO A 239 12.26 -6.49 -11.37
C PRO A 239 10.96 -5.72 -11.60
N THR A 240 10.29 -5.38 -10.50
CA THR A 240 9.17 -4.43 -10.56
C THR A 240 9.66 -3.06 -11.02
N ILE A 241 8.78 -2.29 -11.69
CA ILE A 241 9.14 -0.98 -12.22
C ILE A 241 9.61 -0.03 -11.10
N CYS A 242 8.94 -0.03 -9.94
CA CYS A 242 9.34 0.86 -8.84
C CYS A 242 10.69 0.48 -8.22
N SER A 243 11.11 -0.78 -8.31
CA SER A 243 12.43 -1.23 -7.87
C SER A 243 13.52 -0.93 -8.90
N GLU A 244 13.27 -1.25 -10.17
CA GLU A 244 14.22 -0.99 -11.27
C GLU A 244 14.50 0.50 -11.44
N THR A 245 13.47 1.34 -11.37
CA THR A 245 13.60 2.79 -11.51
C THR A 245 13.87 3.50 -10.19
N CYS A 246 14.30 2.78 -9.15
CA CYS A 246 14.61 3.37 -7.85
C CYS A 246 15.94 4.12 -7.92
N VAL A 247 15.86 5.45 -8.12
CA VAL A 247 17.05 6.32 -8.22
C VAL A 247 17.96 6.22 -6.98
N GLY A 248 17.36 6.13 -5.79
CA GLY A 248 18.10 5.99 -4.53
C GLY A 248 18.68 4.59 -4.29
N ARG A 249 18.41 3.61 -5.16
CA ARG A 249 18.91 2.22 -5.08
C ARG A 249 18.65 1.56 -3.72
N ILE A 250 17.49 1.84 -3.12
CA ILE A 250 17.12 1.33 -1.78
C ILE A 250 16.23 0.09 -1.82
N ARG A 251 15.74 -0.31 -3.00
CA ARG A 251 14.80 -1.43 -3.14
C ARG A 251 15.52 -2.69 -3.58
N TYR A 252 15.31 -3.74 -2.82
CA TYR A 252 15.78 -5.09 -3.11
C TYR A 252 14.56 -5.97 -3.37
N ILE A 253 14.72 -6.98 -4.22
CA ILE A 253 13.72 -8.02 -4.48
C ILE A 253 14.46 -9.34 -4.35
N GLY A 254 13.83 -10.30 -3.67
CA GLY A 254 14.38 -11.62 -3.46
C GLY A 254 13.27 -12.59 -3.08
N VAL A 255 13.48 -13.87 -3.36
CA VAL A 255 12.55 -14.94 -2.99
C VAL A 255 12.67 -15.20 -1.49
N MET A 256 11.54 -15.48 -0.84
CA MET A 256 11.45 -15.92 0.54
C MET A 256 10.59 -17.18 0.58
N LEU A 257 11.16 -18.29 1.03
CA LEU A 257 10.39 -19.50 1.29
C LEU A 257 9.71 -19.36 2.65
N TYR A 258 8.45 -19.77 2.75
CA TYR A 258 7.68 -19.67 3.99
C TYR A 258 6.75 -20.87 4.16
N ASP A 259 6.51 -21.26 5.40
CA ASP A 259 5.58 -22.32 5.77
C ASP A 259 4.16 -21.76 5.87
N ALA A 260 3.32 -22.06 4.88
CA ALA A 260 1.95 -21.56 4.82
C ALA A 260 1.07 -22.03 6.00
N ASP A 261 1.34 -23.21 6.56
CA ASP A 261 0.54 -23.78 7.65
C ASP A 261 0.77 -23.03 8.97
N LYS A 262 1.96 -22.47 9.17
CA LYS A 262 2.31 -21.67 10.35
C LYS A 262 1.79 -20.23 10.32
N VAL A 263 1.32 -19.74 9.17
CA VAL A 263 0.90 -18.33 9.01
C VAL A 263 -0.20 -17.95 9.99
N LYS A 264 -1.19 -18.82 10.22
CA LYS A 264 -2.30 -18.54 11.15
C LYS A 264 -1.80 -18.46 12.59
N GLU A 265 -0.96 -19.40 13.00
CA GLU A 265 -0.37 -19.43 14.34
C GLU A 265 0.45 -18.15 14.56
N ALA A 266 1.34 -17.81 13.62
CA ALA A 266 2.19 -16.65 13.72
C ALA A 266 1.41 -15.33 13.78
N ALA A 267 0.35 -15.20 12.96
CA ALA A 267 -0.52 -14.04 12.99
C ALA A 267 -1.40 -13.95 14.25
N SER A 268 -1.47 -15.01 15.06
CA SER A 268 -2.28 -15.10 16.28
C SER A 268 -1.46 -14.92 17.56
N ALA A 269 -0.24 -14.39 17.47
CA ALA A 269 0.59 -14.09 18.64
C ALA A 269 -0.21 -13.27 19.69
N PRO A 270 -0.23 -13.68 20.98
CA PRO A 270 -1.04 -13.02 22.01
C PRO A 270 -0.70 -11.54 22.21
N ASN A 271 0.56 -11.17 21.99
CA ASN A 271 1.07 -9.81 22.11
C ASN A 271 1.53 -9.32 20.73
N GLU A 272 1.00 -8.16 20.31
CA GLU A 272 1.33 -7.57 19.00
C GLU A 272 2.82 -7.28 18.84
N LYS A 273 3.57 -7.08 19.94
CA LYS A 273 5.03 -6.86 19.89
C LYS A 273 5.81 -8.10 19.46
N ASP A 274 5.23 -9.28 19.58
CA ASP A 274 5.88 -10.54 19.25
C ASP A 274 5.62 -10.94 17.78
N LEU A 275 4.73 -10.23 17.07
CA LEU A 275 4.36 -10.55 15.68
C LEU A 275 5.55 -10.52 14.71
N TYR A 276 6.53 -9.63 14.95
CA TYR A 276 7.74 -9.57 14.13
C TYR A 276 8.54 -10.88 14.25
N GLU A 277 8.92 -11.26 15.47
CA GLU A 277 9.65 -12.51 15.73
C GLU A 277 8.84 -13.72 15.29
N SER A 278 7.53 -13.70 15.56
CA SER A 278 6.63 -14.77 15.16
C SER A 278 6.60 -14.94 13.63
N GLN A 279 6.61 -13.84 12.87
CA GLN A 279 6.70 -13.89 11.42
C GLN A 279 8.04 -14.47 10.94
N LEU A 280 9.16 -14.18 11.61
CA LEU A 280 10.46 -14.75 11.25
C LEU A 280 10.45 -16.29 11.33
N THR A 281 9.73 -16.86 12.29
CA THR A 281 9.61 -18.33 12.43
C THR A 281 8.84 -19.01 11.29
N VAL A 282 8.10 -18.24 10.48
CA VAL A 282 7.39 -18.72 9.29
C VAL A 282 8.35 -18.83 8.10
N PHE A 283 9.42 -18.04 8.05
CA PHE A 283 10.40 -18.09 6.98
C PHE A 283 11.30 -19.32 7.12
N LEU A 284 11.62 -19.94 5.98
CA LEU A 284 12.40 -21.17 5.92
C LEU A 284 13.80 -20.87 5.41
N ASP A 285 14.82 -21.56 5.94
CA ASP A 285 16.19 -21.47 5.44
C ASP A 285 16.30 -22.16 4.07
N PRO A 286 16.55 -21.40 2.98
CA PRO A 286 16.65 -21.99 1.65
C PRO A 286 17.92 -22.82 1.44
N ASN A 287 18.92 -22.72 2.33
CA ASN A 287 20.15 -23.51 2.28
C ASN A 287 20.04 -24.84 3.05
N ASP A 288 18.99 -25.02 3.84
CA ASP A 288 18.69 -26.29 4.49
C ASP A 288 18.30 -27.33 3.41
N PRO A 289 19.05 -28.46 3.28
CA PRO A 289 18.74 -29.50 2.32
C PRO A 289 17.34 -30.10 2.48
N GLU A 290 16.79 -30.15 3.70
CA GLU A 290 15.43 -30.66 3.95
C GLU A 290 14.38 -29.70 3.41
N VAL A 291 14.55 -28.39 3.64
CA VAL A 291 13.67 -27.35 3.08
C VAL A 291 13.73 -27.37 1.55
N ALA A 292 14.92 -27.46 0.96
CA ALA A 292 15.07 -27.52 -0.48
C ALA A 292 14.42 -28.79 -1.08
N ALA A 293 14.53 -29.94 -0.41
CA ALA A 293 13.90 -31.18 -0.85
C ALA A 293 12.36 -31.10 -0.77
N GLU A 294 11.82 -30.57 0.32
CA GLU A 294 10.37 -30.38 0.48
C GLU A 294 9.82 -29.34 -0.51
N ALA A 295 10.54 -28.24 -0.75
CA ALA A 295 10.18 -27.24 -1.76
C ALA A 295 10.03 -27.87 -3.17
N LYS A 296 10.99 -28.72 -3.58
CA LYS A 296 10.92 -29.45 -4.86
C LYS A 296 9.72 -30.38 -4.91
N LYS A 297 9.43 -31.08 -3.82
CA LYS A 297 8.28 -31.99 -3.71
C LYS A 297 6.94 -31.26 -3.80
N GLN A 298 6.86 -30.03 -3.29
CA GLN A 298 5.71 -29.15 -3.42
C GLN A 298 5.63 -28.45 -4.79
N GLY A 299 6.56 -28.74 -5.71
CA GLY A 299 6.53 -28.22 -7.08
C GLY A 299 7.17 -26.84 -7.27
N ILE A 300 7.90 -26.34 -6.27
CA ILE A 300 8.68 -25.09 -6.43
C ILE A 300 9.82 -25.35 -7.44
N PRO A 301 9.94 -24.55 -8.51
CA PRO A 301 10.99 -24.75 -9.51
C PRO A 301 12.41 -24.59 -8.93
N GLU A 302 13.37 -25.35 -9.46
CA GLU A 302 14.78 -25.28 -9.02
C GLU A 302 15.34 -23.86 -9.05
N GLU A 303 15.02 -23.10 -10.11
CA GLU A 303 15.46 -21.71 -10.26
C GLU A 303 14.94 -20.80 -9.13
N TRP A 304 13.73 -21.06 -8.61
CA TRP A 304 13.18 -20.31 -7.48
C TRP A 304 13.87 -20.67 -6.16
N ILE A 305 14.21 -21.94 -5.97
CA ILE A 305 14.96 -22.40 -4.78
C ILE A 305 16.35 -21.76 -4.79
N LYS A 306 17.04 -21.78 -5.94
CA LYS A 306 18.33 -21.11 -6.10
C LYS A 306 18.23 -19.60 -5.87
N ALA A 307 17.20 -18.95 -6.42
CA ALA A 307 16.96 -17.53 -6.18
C ALA A 307 16.68 -17.21 -4.71
N ALA A 308 16.08 -18.14 -3.95
CA ALA A 308 15.91 -18.01 -2.50
C ALA A 308 17.25 -18.11 -1.75
N GLN A 309 18.12 -19.04 -2.14
CA GLN A 309 19.48 -19.18 -1.57
C GLN A 309 20.35 -17.93 -1.80
N GLU A 310 20.15 -17.25 -2.93
CA GLU A 310 20.86 -16.03 -3.30
C GLU A 310 20.12 -14.75 -2.86
N SER A 311 18.97 -14.88 -2.18
CA SER A 311 18.05 -13.77 -1.91
C SER A 311 18.68 -12.67 -1.05
N PRO A 312 18.76 -11.42 -1.55
CA PRO A 312 19.22 -10.29 -0.73
C PRO A 312 18.23 -9.98 0.40
N ILE A 313 16.95 -10.32 0.21
CA ILE A 313 15.91 -10.10 1.22
C ILE A 313 16.07 -11.06 2.39
N TYR A 314 16.34 -12.34 2.12
CA TYR A 314 16.61 -13.32 3.17
C TYR A 314 17.81 -12.88 4.02
N LYS A 315 18.91 -12.49 3.36
CA LYS A 315 20.11 -11.98 4.04
C LYS A 315 19.82 -10.78 4.93
N MET A 316 19.04 -9.81 4.44
CA MET A 316 18.71 -8.61 5.21
C MET A 316 17.80 -8.90 6.40
N ILE A 317 16.82 -9.80 6.24
CA ILE A 317 15.78 -10.05 7.25
C ILE A 317 16.21 -11.12 8.27
N ILE A 318 16.91 -12.17 7.84
CA ILE A 318 17.28 -13.30 8.70
C ILE A 318 18.74 -13.17 9.12
N ASP A 319 19.69 -13.15 8.18
CA ASP A 319 21.13 -13.22 8.52
C ASP A 319 21.63 -11.95 9.23
N CYS A 320 21.22 -10.77 8.75
CA CYS A 320 21.66 -9.50 9.34
C CYS A 320 20.88 -9.13 10.59
N ALA A 321 19.59 -9.48 10.69
CA ALA A 321 18.80 -9.17 11.87
C ALA A 321 19.15 -10.08 13.06
N SER A 322 19.56 -11.33 12.80
CA SER A 322 20.07 -12.24 13.84
C SER A 322 21.50 -11.92 14.29
N ALA A 323 22.20 -11.04 13.57
CA ALA A 323 23.55 -10.56 13.90
C ALA A 323 23.57 -9.20 14.63
N ALA A 324 22.42 -8.56 14.83
CA ALA A 324 22.24 -7.27 15.52
C ALA A 324 21.62 -7.46 16.91
#